data_AF-A0A1I7XSU0-F1
#
_entry.id   AF-A0A1I7XSU0-F1
#
_cell.length_a   1.000
_cell.length_b   1.000
_cell.length_c   1.000
_cell.angle_alpha   90.00
_cell.angle_beta   90.00
_cell.angle_gamma   90.00
#
_symmetry.space_group_name_H-M   'P 1'
#
loop_
_entity.id
_entity.type
_entity.pdbx_description
1 polymer ?
#
loop_
_entity_poly.entity_id
_entity_poly.type
_entity_poly.pdbx_seq_one_letter_code
_entity_poly.pdbx_strand_id
1 'polypeptide(L)'
;MLDILEVYLKIRGHSFKRLDGSTPVMERQEMINEFNMEPELFVFLLSTRAGGLGINLTSANHIILHDIDFNPYNDKQAEDRCHRMGQKKKVYVTRLISRGTVEVGIHSLARKKLQLEKAVTGGINGQIEGEEEETRDSSDSKDEKLDQQTLNVLLNSALQHKSLDDSPL
;
A
#
# COMPACT_ATOMS: atom_id res chain seq x y z
N MET A 1 17.01 -4.01 4.43
CA MET A 1 15.96 -4.10 5.48
C MET A 1 15.47 -5.53 5.66
N LEU A 2 15.02 -6.21 4.60
CA LEU A 2 14.56 -7.61 4.69
C LEU A 2 15.59 -8.56 5.31
N ASP A 3 16.89 -8.35 5.07
CA ASP A 3 17.95 -9.17 5.68
C ASP A 3 17.97 -9.07 7.21
N ILE A 4 17.67 -7.89 7.76
CA ILE A 4 17.60 -7.67 9.22
C ILE A 4 16.38 -8.39 9.79
N LEU A 5 15.23 -8.29 9.11
CA LEU A 5 14.01 -8.98 9.50
C LEU A 5 14.18 -10.50 9.46
N GLU A 6 14.92 -11.01 8.47
CA GLU A 6 15.26 -12.43 8.35
C GLU A 6 16.02 -12.93 9.59
N VAL A 7 17.07 -12.20 9.99
CA VAL A 7 17.85 -12.51 11.21
C VAL A 7 16.96 -12.43 12.44
N TYR A 8 16.12 -11.41 12.55
CA TYR A 8 15.21 -11.25 13.67
C TYR A 8 14.21 -12.42 13.79
N LEU A 9 13.57 -12.83 12.69
CA LEU A 9 12.62 -13.94 12.69
C LEU A 9 13.30 -15.26 13.09
N LYS A 10 14.54 -15.50 12.63
CA LYS A 10 15.36 -16.64 13.05
C LYS A 10 15.61 -16.64 14.56
N ILE A 11 16.02 -15.50 15.13
CA ILE A 11 16.26 -15.35 16.58
C ILE A 11 14.99 -15.61 17.39
N ARG A 12 13.83 -15.18 16.88
CA ARG A 12 12.53 -15.38 17.53
C ARG A 12 11.93 -16.77 17.30
N GLY A 13 12.56 -17.61 16.47
CA GLY A 13 12.06 -18.95 16.15
C GLY A 13 10.78 -18.94 15.29
N HIS A 14 10.55 -17.88 14.52
CA HIS A 14 9.42 -17.82 13.59
C HIS A 14 9.81 -18.35 12.22
N SER A 15 8.98 -19.24 11.68
CA SER A 15 9.07 -19.74 10.31
C SER A 15 8.69 -18.62 9.32
N PHE A 16 9.42 -18.55 8.21
CA PHE A 16 9.13 -17.56 7.18
C PHE A 16 9.64 -17.99 5.81
N LYS A 17 9.14 -17.31 4.77
CA LYS A 17 9.67 -17.34 3.40
C LYS A 17 9.97 -15.91 2.95
N ARG A 18 10.88 -15.75 1.99
CA ARG A 18 11.31 -14.44 1.46
C ARG A 18 11.30 -14.44 -0.06
N LEU A 19 10.60 -13.50 -0.66
CA LEU A 19 10.58 -13.29 -2.10
C LEU A 19 10.96 -11.84 -2.41
N ASP A 20 12.05 -11.67 -3.14
CA ASP A 20 12.52 -10.36 -3.61
C ASP A 20 13.10 -10.43 -5.04
N GLY A 21 13.74 -9.35 -5.49
CA GLY A 21 14.29 -9.25 -6.83
C GLY A 21 15.41 -10.27 -7.12
N SER A 22 16.07 -10.79 -6.09
CA SER A 22 17.14 -11.78 -6.23
C SER A 22 16.62 -13.22 -6.37
N THR A 23 15.35 -13.47 -6.00
CA THR A 23 14.74 -14.79 -6.11
C THR A 23 14.56 -15.20 -7.59
N PRO A 24 15.07 -16.36 -8.02
CA PRO A 24 14.88 -16.87 -9.38
C PRO A 24 13.41 -17.00 -9.76
N VAL A 25 13.03 -16.57 -10.97
CA VAL A 25 11.62 -16.54 -11.41
C VAL A 25 10.94 -17.90 -11.30
N MET A 26 11.66 -18.98 -11.59
CA MET A 26 11.14 -20.35 -11.56
C MET A 26 10.73 -20.80 -10.15
N GLU A 27 11.41 -20.31 -9.11
CA GLU A 27 11.17 -20.70 -7.71
C GLU A 27 10.03 -19.90 -7.08
N ARG A 28 9.72 -18.71 -7.61
CA ARG A 28 8.74 -17.80 -7.00
C ARG A 28 7.37 -18.43 -6.83
N GLN A 29 6.88 -19.16 -7.84
CA GLN A 29 5.56 -19.78 -7.79
C GLN A 29 5.49 -20.90 -6.74
N GLU A 30 6.55 -21.68 -6.60
CA GLU A 30 6.65 -22.74 -5.59
C GLU A 30 6.58 -22.15 -4.18
N MET A 31 7.37 -21.11 -3.89
CA MET A 31 7.34 -20.42 -2.59
C MET A 31 5.96 -19.86 -2.24
N ILE A 32 5.23 -19.32 -3.22
CA ILE A 32 3.87 -18.81 -3.03
C ILE A 32 2.90 -19.95 -2.72
N ASN A 33 3.04 -21.08 -3.42
CA ASN A 33 2.19 -22.24 -3.20
C ASN A 33 2.43 -22.83 -1.80
N GLU A 34 3.69 -23.00 -1.40
CA GLU A 34 4.07 -23.46 -0.06
C GLU A 34 3.45 -22.58 1.01
N PHE A 35 3.59 -21.24 0.91
CA PHE A 35 2.99 -20.33 1.89
C PHE A 35 1.46 -20.42 1.95
N ASN A 36 0.80 -20.65 0.83
CA ASN A 36 -0.66 -20.83 0.81
C ASN A 36 -1.13 -22.19 1.33
N MET A 37 -0.26 -23.21 1.32
CA MET A 37 -0.61 -24.58 1.73
C MET A 37 -0.16 -24.91 3.15
N GLU A 38 0.92 -24.32 3.64
CA GLU A 38 1.53 -24.61 4.94
C GLU A 38 1.14 -23.57 6.01
N PRO A 39 0.20 -23.89 6.92
CA PRO A 39 -0.22 -22.94 7.96
C PRO A 39 0.88 -22.64 8.99
N GLU A 40 1.90 -23.52 9.06
CA GLU A 40 3.05 -23.36 9.95
C GLU A 40 3.97 -22.23 9.50
N LEU A 41 3.91 -21.75 8.25
CA LEU A 41 4.70 -20.60 7.79
C LEU A 41 4.09 -19.29 8.30
N PHE A 42 4.73 -18.69 9.30
CA PHE A 42 4.17 -17.54 10.00
C PHE A 42 4.29 -16.22 9.22
N VAL A 43 5.42 -15.99 8.52
CA VAL A 43 5.68 -14.72 7.80
C VAL A 43 6.08 -14.96 6.34
N PHE A 44 5.56 -14.14 5.43
CA PHE A 44 6.05 -14.04 4.06
C PHE A 44 6.67 -12.65 3.83
N LEU A 45 8.00 -12.59 3.76
CA LEU A 45 8.74 -11.37 3.51
C LEU A 45 8.72 -11.03 2.02
N LEU A 46 8.25 -9.82 1.70
CA LEU A 46 8.15 -9.31 0.33
C LEU A 46 8.87 -7.98 0.22
N SER A 47 9.52 -7.75 -0.92
CA SER A 47 9.81 -6.39 -1.38
C SER A 47 8.66 -5.89 -2.25
N THR A 48 8.18 -4.68 -2.00
CA THR A 48 7.09 -4.03 -2.76
C THR A 48 7.38 -3.98 -4.26
N ARG A 49 8.65 -3.81 -4.66
CA ARG A 49 9.07 -3.80 -6.06
C ARG A 49 9.16 -5.18 -6.72
N ALA A 50 9.33 -6.26 -5.95
CA ALA A 50 9.22 -7.63 -6.51
C ALA A 50 7.77 -8.07 -6.72
N GLY A 51 6.80 -7.28 -6.23
CA GLY A 51 5.36 -7.56 -6.27
C GLY A 51 4.66 -7.36 -7.63
N GLY A 52 5.37 -6.91 -8.67
CA GLY A 52 4.82 -6.72 -10.03
C GLY A 52 4.38 -8.02 -10.74
N LEU A 53 4.60 -9.17 -10.11
CA LEU A 53 4.29 -10.51 -10.65
C LEU A 53 2.82 -10.91 -10.62
N GLY A 54 1.93 -10.18 -9.93
CA GLY A 54 0.52 -10.57 -9.89
C GLY A 54 0.19 -11.70 -8.90
N ILE A 55 0.98 -11.87 -7.83
CA ILE A 55 0.89 -13.01 -6.90
C ILE A 55 -0.42 -13.06 -6.09
N ASN A 56 -0.75 -14.24 -5.55
CA ASN A 56 -1.95 -14.47 -4.74
C ASN A 56 -1.57 -15.06 -3.38
N LEU A 57 -1.87 -14.35 -2.30
CA LEU A 57 -1.50 -14.72 -0.93
C LEU A 57 -2.76 -14.81 -0.04
N THR A 58 -3.75 -15.59 -0.47
CA THR A 58 -5.05 -15.69 0.20
C THR A 58 -4.99 -16.34 1.59
N SER A 59 -3.92 -17.06 1.92
CA SER A 59 -3.70 -17.63 3.25
C SER A 59 -3.45 -16.58 4.32
N ALA A 60 -2.80 -15.47 3.95
CA ALA A 60 -2.53 -14.34 4.83
C ALA A 60 -3.71 -13.37 4.87
N ASN A 61 -3.94 -12.77 6.03
CA ASN A 61 -4.95 -11.72 6.21
C ASN A 61 -4.42 -10.52 7.00
N HIS A 62 -3.14 -10.49 7.33
CA HIS A 62 -2.48 -9.34 7.97
C HIS A 62 -1.31 -8.91 7.10
N ILE A 63 -1.32 -7.64 6.71
CA ILE A 63 -0.27 -7.01 5.92
C ILE A 63 0.39 -5.95 6.79
N ILE A 64 1.71 -5.99 6.90
CA ILE A 64 2.49 -4.97 7.56
C ILE A 64 3.34 -4.27 6.50
N LEU A 65 3.02 -3.02 6.21
CA LEU A 65 3.83 -2.15 5.37
C LEU A 65 4.89 -1.52 6.24
N HIS A 66 6.09 -2.10 6.18
CA HIS A 66 7.24 -1.66 6.98
C HIS A 66 7.76 -0.29 6.51
N ASP A 67 7.91 -0.13 5.20
CA ASP A 67 8.34 1.11 4.56
C ASP A 67 7.24 1.58 3.62
N ILE A 68 7.09 2.90 3.49
CA ILE A 68 6.10 3.53 2.59
C ILE A 68 6.74 3.97 1.27
N ASP A 69 6.02 3.79 0.17
CA ASP A 69 6.49 4.24 -1.16
C ASP A 69 5.94 5.65 -1.47
N PHE A 70 6.71 6.44 -2.24
CA PHE A 70 6.24 7.72 -2.77
C PHE A 70 5.10 7.56 -3.78
N ASN A 71 5.01 6.38 -4.40
CA ASN A 71 3.94 5.98 -5.27
C ASN A 71 2.91 5.13 -4.50
N PRO A 72 1.73 5.69 -4.13
CA PRO A 72 0.74 4.98 -3.32
C PRO A 72 0.22 3.69 -3.97
N TYR A 73 0.28 3.57 -5.30
CA TYR A 73 -0.20 2.37 -5.99
C TYR A 73 0.69 1.15 -5.74
N ASN A 74 1.97 1.33 -5.44
CA ASN A 74 2.85 0.21 -5.10
C ASN A 74 2.37 -0.45 -3.79
N ASP A 75 2.00 0.36 -2.81
CA ASP A 75 1.49 -0.10 -1.53
C ASP A 75 0.07 -0.69 -1.68
N LYS A 76 -0.81 -0.01 -2.42
CA LYS A 76 -2.16 -0.54 -2.72
C LYS A 76 -2.09 -1.89 -3.44
N GLN A 77 -1.19 -2.03 -4.41
CA GLN A 77 -0.98 -3.29 -5.12
C GLN A 77 -0.46 -4.39 -4.19
N ALA A 78 0.33 -4.04 -3.17
CA ALA A 78 0.77 -5.00 -2.15
C ALA A 78 -0.40 -5.45 -1.25
N GLU A 79 -1.29 -4.53 -0.87
CA GLU A 79 -2.52 -4.83 -0.12
C GLU A 79 -3.46 -5.77 -0.90
N ASP A 80 -3.64 -5.51 -2.19
CA ASP A 80 -4.45 -6.31 -3.12
C ASP A 80 -3.95 -7.76 -3.29
N ARG A 81 -2.72 -8.10 -2.84
CA ARG A 81 -2.21 -9.48 -2.88
C ARG A 81 -2.91 -10.40 -1.88
N CYS A 82 -3.35 -9.86 -0.76
CA CYS A 82 -4.12 -10.61 0.25
C CYS A 82 -5.61 -10.27 0.18
N HIS A 83 -5.96 -9.03 -0.21
CA HIS A 83 -7.33 -8.59 -0.46
C HIS A 83 -7.80 -9.00 -1.87
N ARG A 84 -7.78 -10.31 -2.12
CA ARG A 84 -8.04 -10.90 -3.43
C ARG A 84 -9.19 -11.91 -3.40
N MET A 85 -9.79 -12.16 -4.57
CA MET A 85 -10.79 -13.21 -4.77
C MET A 85 -10.27 -14.55 -4.22
N GLY A 86 -11.01 -15.12 -3.26
CA GLY A 86 -10.62 -16.34 -2.53
C GLY A 86 -10.24 -16.11 -1.06
N GLN A 87 -10.03 -14.85 -0.65
CA GLN A 87 -9.90 -14.49 0.76
C GLN A 87 -11.24 -14.67 1.49
N LYS A 88 -11.21 -15.32 2.66
CA LYS A 88 -12.40 -15.57 3.49
C LYS A 88 -12.36 -14.86 4.84
N LYS A 89 -11.19 -14.32 5.22
CA LYS A 89 -10.96 -13.63 6.49
C LYS A 89 -10.90 -12.12 6.25
N LYS A 90 -11.27 -11.34 7.27
CA LYS A 90 -11.04 -9.88 7.27
C LYS A 90 -9.54 -9.62 7.12
N VAL A 91 -9.21 -8.73 6.18
CA VAL A 91 -7.84 -8.31 5.92
C VAL A 91 -7.53 -7.06 6.74
N TYR A 92 -6.37 -7.06 7.39
CA TYR A 92 -5.86 -5.95 8.17
C TYR A 92 -4.59 -5.42 7.52
N VAL A 93 -4.55 -4.12 7.27
CA VAL A 93 -3.36 -3.42 6.75
C VAL A 93 -2.84 -2.51 7.85
N THR A 94 -1.62 -2.77 8.31
CA THR A 94 -0.91 -1.92 9.27
C THR A 94 0.27 -1.28 8.59
N ARG A 95 0.31 0.06 8.59
CA ARG A 95 1.40 0.84 8.03
C ARG A 95 2.24 1.42 9.16
N LEU A 96 3.53 1.14 9.15
CA LEU A 96 4.46 1.69 10.13
C LEU A 96 4.90 3.07 9.63
N ILE A 97 4.68 4.09 10.46
CA ILE A 97 5.08 5.48 10.17
C ILE A 97 5.75 6.03 11.42
N SER A 98 7.00 6.45 11.29
CA SER A 98 7.74 7.05 12.39
C SER A 98 7.37 8.52 12.58
N ARG A 99 7.02 8.90 13.82
CA ARG A 99 6.63 10.28 14.15
C ARG A 99 7.83 11.23 14.05
N GLY A 100 7.61 12.41 13.47
CA GLY A 100 8.63 13.44 13.36
C GLY A 100 9.70 13.16 12.31
N THR A 101 9.49 12.17 11.44
CA THR A 101 10.40 11.86 10.32
C THR A 101 9.79 12.27 8.99
N VAL A 102 10.60 12.16 7.93
CA VAL A 102 10.17 12.39 6.54
C VAL A 102 9.00 11.50 6.11
N GLU A 103 8.81 10.35 6.76
CA GLU A 103 7.74 9.39 6.42
C GLU A 103 6.35 10.01 6.56
N VAL A 104 6.14 10.90 7.54
CA VAL A 104 4.85 11.59 7.70
C VAL A 104 4.51 12.42 6.45
N GLY A 105 5.50 13.11 5.89
CA GLY A 105 5.34 13.91 4.68
C GLY A 105 5.09 13.05 3.44
N ILE A 106 5.83 11.94 3.30
CA ILE A 106 5.65 10.99 2.20
C ILE A 106 4.24 10.39 2.24
N HIS A 107 3.79 9.96 3.41
CA HIS A 107 2.44 9.39 3.60
C HIS A 107 1.35 10.41 3.28
N SER A 108 1.49 11.65 3.75
CA SER A 108 0.55 12.74 3.42
C SER A 108 0.48 13.00 1.91
N LEU A 109 1.63 13.04 1.23
CA LEU A 109 1.69 13.23 -0.22
C LEU A 109 1.04 12.06 -0.97
N ALA A 110 1.33 10.82 -0.55
CA ALA A 110 0.74 9.61 -1.13
C ALA A 110 -0.79 9.61 -0.99
N ARG A 111 -1.33 9.96 0.19
CA ARG A 111 -2.78 10.12 0.41
C ARG A 111 -3.39 11.21 -0.48
N LYS A 112 -2.74 12.38 -0.59
CA LYS A 112 -3.22 13.47 -1.46
C LYS A 112 -3.31 13.03 -2.93
N LYS A 113 -2.33 12.27 -3.43
CA LYS A 113 -2.35 11.71 -4.80
C LYS A 113 -3.57 10.79 -5.01
N LEU A 114 -3.85 9.88 -4.07
CA LEU A 114 -5.01 9.00 -4.14
C LEU A 114 -6.35 9.76 -4.05
N GLN A 115 -6.44 10.78 -3.20
CA GLN A 115 -7.65 11.59 -3.07
C GLN A 115 -7.94 12.38 -4.35
N LEU A 116 -6.91 12.98 -4.95
CA LEU A 116 -7.05 13.70 -6.21
C LEU A 116 -7.53 12.78 -7.33
N GLU A 117 -6.97 11.58 -7.43
CA GLU A 117 -7.42 10.56 -8.38
C GLU A 117 -8.89 10.17 -8.13
N LYS A 118 -9.26 9.85 -6.88
CA LYS A 118 -10.64 9.53 -6.51
C LYS A 118 -11.60 10.67 -6.87
N ALA A 119 -11.21 11.94 -6.70
CA ALA A 119 -12.04 13.08 -7.06
C ALA A 119 -12.23 13.23 -8.58
N VAL A 120 -11.17 13.02 -9.37
CA VAL A 120 -11.24 13.08 -10.84
C VAL A 120 -12.10 11.94 -11.39
N THR A 121 -11.89 10.72 -10.90
CA THR A 121 -12.62 9.52 -11.37
C THR A 121 -14.05 9.48 -10.83
N GLY A 122 -14.26 9.92 -9.59
CA GLY A 122 -15.57 9.99 -8.93
C GLY A 122 -16.50 11.07 -9.51
N GLY A 123 -15.95 12.07 -10.20
CA GLY A 123 -16.73 13.01 -11.00
C GLY A 123 -17.38 12.37 -12.25
N ILE A 124 -17.01 11.14 -12.61
CA ILE A 124 -17.53 10.42 -13.78
C ILE A 124 -18.51 9.31 -13.40
N ASN A 125 -18.47 8.76 -12.17
CA ASN A 125 -19.48 7.78 -11.71
C ASN A 125 -19.71 7.93 -10.20
N GLY A 126 -20.95 8.30 -9.84
CA GLY A 126 -21.38 8.36 -8.45
C GLY A 126 -21.39 6.99 -7.78
N GLN A 127 -21.03 7.02 -6.49
CA GLN A 127 -21.05 5.94 -5.49
C GLN A 127 -19.90 4.93 -5.58
N ILE A 128 -18.94 4.99 -4.65
CA ILE A 128 -18.46 3.81 -3.90
C ILE A 128 -18.13 4.21 -2.45
N GLU A 129 -18.59 3.33 -1.57
CA GLU A 129 -18.58 3.15 -0.12
C GLU A 129 -17.38 3.72 0.68
N GLY A 130 -17.70 4.20 1.89
CA GLY A 130 -16.75 4.73 2.86
C GLY A 130 -15.87 3.63 3.47
N GLU A 131 -14.57 3.75 3.24
CA GLU A 131 -13.55 3.10 4.05
C GLU A 131 -13.40 3.89 5.35
N GLU A 132 -13.98 3.41 6.45
CA GLU A 132 -13.70 3.93 7.80
C GLU A 132 -12.28 3.52 8.21
N GLU A 133 -11.30 4.41 8.00
CA GLU A 133 -9.98 4.32 8.61
C GLU A 133 -10.12 4.62 10.12
N GLU A 134 -10.25 3.59 10.96
CA GLU A 134 -10.07 3.73 12.41
C GLU A 134 -8.60 4.07 12.72
N THR A 135 -8.30 5.35 12.79
CA THR A 135 -7.04 5.89 13.33
C THR A 135 -7.13 5.84 14.85
N ARG A 136 -6.49 4.84 15.47
CA ARG A 136 -6.25 4.87 16.92
C ARG A 136 -5.07 5.80 17.21
N ASP A 137 -5.31 7.10 17.18
CA ASP A 137 -4.30 8.08 17.56
C ASP A 137 -4.59 8.59 18.98
N SER A 138 -3.62 8.36 19.87
CA SER A 138 -3.63 8.88 21.23
C SER A 138 -2.92 10.24 21.25
N SER A 139 -3.72 11.29 21.50
CA SER A 139 -3.36 12.65 21.96
C SER A 139 -2.64 13.62 20.99
N ASP A 140 -3.32 14.75 20.77
CA ASP A 140 -2.86 16.08 20.32
C ASP A 140 -2.11 16.17 18.98
N SER A 141 -2.80 16.57 17.90
CA SER A 141 -3.12 17.99 17.60
C SER A 141 -3.62 18.14 16.14
N LYS A 142 -4.81 18.72 15.96
CA LYS A 142 -5.35 19.33 14.72
C LYS A 142 -5.05 18.59 13.41
N ASP A 143 -5.81 17.53 13.12
CA ASP A 143 -5.94 17.07 11.74
C ASP A 143 -6.61 18.16 10.91
N GLU A 144 -5.82 18.81 10.06
CA GLU A 144 -6.31 19.56 8.91
C GLU A 144 -7.10 18.59 8.03
N LYS A 145 -8.42 18.53 8.25
CA LYS A 145 -9.35 18.20 7.18
C LYS A 145 -9.01 19.15 6.04
N LEU A 146 -8.40 18.61 4.99
CA LEU A 146 -8.12 19.37 3.78
C LEU A 146 -9.48 19.85 3.26
N ASP A 147 -9.76 21.13 3.51
CA ASP A 147 -11.06 21.72 3.21
C ASP A 147 -11.40 21.46 1.73
N GLN A 148 -12.65 21.11 1.46
CA GLN A 148 -13.17 20.90 0.10
C GLN A 148 -12.78 22.07 -0.82
N GLN A 149 -12.70 23.27 -0.25
CA GLN A 149 -12.25 24.48 -0.93
C GLN A 149 -10.78 24.40 -1.39
N THR A 150 -9.87 23.87 -0.58
CA THR A 150 -8.45 23.68 -0.95
C THR A 150 -8.30 22.64 -2.06
N LEU A 151 -9.10 21.56 -1.99
CA LEU A 151 -9.11 20.52 -3.02
C LEU A 151 -9.62 21.07 -4.36
N ASN A 152 -10.67 21.90 -4.34
CA ASN A 152 -11.20 22.57 -5.53
C ASN A 152 -10.19 23.57 -6.13
N VAL A 153 -9.44 24.29 -5.30
CA VAL A 153 -8.38 25.21 -5.76
C VAL A 153 -7.26 24.45 -6.47
N LEU A 154 -6.81 23.33 -5.90
CA LEU A 154 -5.79 22.48 -6.53
C LEU A 154 -6.28 21.85 -7.83
N LEU A 155 -7.52 21.39 -7.87
CA LEU A 155 -8.15 20.82 -9.07
C LEU A 155 -8.20 21.85 -10.21
N ASN A 156 -8.65 23.07 -9.91
CA ASN A 156 -8.72 24.15 -10.89
C ASN A 156 -7.33 24.59 -11.38
N SER A 157 -6.33 24.62 -10.49
CA SER A 157 -4.95 24.93 -10.87
C SER A 157 -4.33 23.88 -11.81
N ALA A 158 -4.57 22.59 -11.55
CA ALA A 158 -4.09 21.50 -12.40
C ALA A 158 -4.75 21.48 -13.78
N LEU A 159 -6.04 21.83 -13.86
CA LEU A 159 -6.79 21.89 -15.11
C LEU A 159 -6.36 23.09 -15.99
N GLN A 160 -6.02 24.23 -15.39
CA GLN A 160 -5.56 25.42 -16.12
C GLN A 160 -4.17 25.26 -16.76
N HIS A 161 -3.32 24.39 -16.21
CA HIS A 161 -2.00 24.13 -16.79
C HIS A 161 -2.03 23.20 -18.03
N LYS A 162 -3.13 22.47 -18.25
CA LYS A 162 -3.25 21.53 -19.38
C LYS A 162 -3.81 22.18 -20.66
N SER A 163 -4.33 23.41 -20.57
CA SER A 163 -4.97 24.11 -21.70
C SER A 163 -4.02 24.97 -22.54
N LEU A 164 -2.71 24.92 -22.31
CA LEU A 164 -1.72 25.76 -23.01
C LEU A 164 -0.74 25.00 -23.93
N ASP A 165 -0.81 23.65 -24.00
CA ASP A 165 0.21 22.85 -24.71
C ASP A 165 -0.28 22.14 -25.99
N ASP A 166 -1.55 22.32 -26.39
CA ASP A 166 -2.07 21.82 -27.68
C ASP A 166 -2.41 22.99 -28.61
N SER A 167 -1.39 23.58 -29.23
CA SER A 167 -1.55 24.37 -30.45
C SER A 167 -0.88 23.62 -31.61
N PRO A 168 -1.64 23.16 -32.62
CA PRO A 168 -1.05 22.45 -33.76
C PRO A 168 -0.30 23.44 -34.65
N LEU A 169 0.97 23.12 -34.95
CA LEU A 169 1.69 23.60 -36.13
C LEU A 169 1.33 22.74 -37.34
#